data_AF-B6WSZ6-F1
#
_entry.id   AF-B6WSZ6-F1
#
_cell.length_a   1.000
_cell.length_b   1.000
_cell.length_c   1.000
_cell.angle_alpha   90.00
_cell.angle_beta   90.00
_cell.angle_gamma   90.00
#
_symmetry.space_group_name_H-M   'P 1'
#
loop_
_entity.id
_entity.type
_entity.pdbx_description
1 polymer ?
#
loop_
_entity_poly.entity_id
_entity_poly.type
_entity_poly.pdbx_seq_one_letter_code
_entity_poly.pdbx_strand_id
1 'polypeptide(L)'
;MTRFLLLLCAAFLLAGCGAKGVTVVDKSGFVTMSQRMPQEMKAHGLLTDDGSYISLPGGGGENYGEILFRQLSPEFLFNDRGHVYLGSTFAATRTPSSHATVRKTGFTIVHPTQTINLAMLGIVDWNNDEKDEWLIACDVRPHLGSESRTYYVLVPPPLRKGEPLQATVVAVYECYGLACKLTVRDSRAIPRVGEGELPPTDVHDALPGMEGVTEPPKPDSTPRSGLQERSL
;
A
#
# COMPACT_ATOMS: atom_id res chain seq x y z
N MET A 1 52.60 6.88 -3.64
CA MET A 1 51.53 6.11 -2.97
C MET A 1 50.24 6.93 -2.85
N THR A 2 49.77 7.54 -3.95
CA THR A 2 48.59 8.44 -3.96
C THR A 2 47.54 8.05 -5.00
N ARG A 3 47.81 7.02 -5.82
CA ARG A 3 46.89 6.53 -6.86
C ARG A 3 45.95 5.41 -6.39
N PHE A 4 46.20 4.82 -5.22
CA PHE A 4 45.38 3.70 -4.70
C PHE A 4 44.18 4.15 -3.85
N LEU A 5 44.19 5.39 -3.31
CA LEU A 5 43.05 5.93 -2.54
C LEU A 5 41.92 6.47 -3.41
N LEU A 6 42.19 6.90 -4.64
CA LEU A 6 41.16 7.44 -5.55
C LEU A 6 40.25 6.35 -6.16
N LEU A 7 40.69 5.09 -6.17
CA LEU A 7 39.90 3.95 -6.67
C LEU A 7 38.95 3.38 -5.62
N LEU A 8 39.19 3.62 -4.32
CA LEU A 8 38.30 3.15 -3.25
C LEU A 8 37.10 4.09 -3.02
N CYS A 9 37.23 5.39 -3.30
CA CYS A 9 36.10 6.33 -3.22
C CYS A 9 35.18 6.29 -4.44
N ALA A 10 35.65 5.79 -5.59
CA ALA A 10 34.80 5.61 -6.78
C ALA A 10 33.96 4.32 -6.74
N ALA A 11 34.30 3.36 -5.86
CA ALA A 11 33.55 2.12 -5.71
C ALA A 11 32.27 2.25 -4.86
N PHE A 12 32.12 3.33 -4.07
CA PHE A 12 30.91 3.59 -3.28
C PHE A 12 29.83 4.38 -4.03
N LEU A 13 30.13 4.92 -5.21
CA LEU A 13 29.14 5.63 -6.04
C LEU A 13 28.37 4.68 -6.99
N LEU A 14 28.68 3.39 -6.96
CA LEU A 14 27.94 2.31 -7.61
C LEU A 14 27.23 1.41 -6.59
N ALA A 15 26.99 1.90 -5.38
CA ALA A 15 25.90 1.37 -4.57
C ALA A 15 24.62 1.71 -5.34
N GLY A 16 24.19 0.78 -6.20
CA GLY A 16 22.87 0.82 -6.80
C GLY A 16 21.87 1.14 -5.71
N CYS A 17 20.85 1.93 -6.04
CA CYS A 17 19.72 2.23 -5.18
C CYS A 17 19.09 0.90 -4.75
N GLY A 18 19.63 0.30 -3.70
CA GLY A 18 19.27 -1.02 -3.24
C GLY A 18 17.89 -0.92 -2.64
N ALA A 19 17.06 -1.94 -2.90
CA ALA A 19 15.76 -2.00 -2.26
C ALA A 19 15.95 -1.89 -0.75
N LYS A 20 15.16 -1.03 -0.11
CA LYS A 20 15.13 -0.92 1.34
C LYS A 20 14.50 -2.16 1.95
N GLY A 21 14.86 -2.41 3.21
CA GLY A 21 14.31 -3.54 3.94
C GLY A 21 12.82 -3.36 4.22
N VAL A 22 12.06 -4.44 4.09
CA VAL A 22 10.64 -4.51 4.39
C VAL A 22 10.41 -5.57 5.44
N THR A 23 9.69 -5.24 6.52
CA THR A 23 9.28 -6.25 7.49
C THR A 23 8.00 -6.92 6.99
N VAL A 24 8.11 -8.11 6.39
CA VAL A 24 6.94 -8.82 5.85
C VAL A 24 6.16 -9.51 6.96
N VAL A 25 4.85 -9.29 6.99
CA VAL A 25 3.90 -9.87 7.96
C VAL A 25 3.08 -10.99 7.31
N ASP A 26 2.53 -10.75 6.11
CA ASP A 26 1.87 -11.77 5.28
C ASP A 26 2.62 -11.89 3.95
N LYS A 27 3.47 -12.92 3.84
CA LYS A 27 4.27 -13.18 2.64
C LYS A 27 3.40 -13.38 1.39
N SER A 28 2.28 -14.09 1.51
CA SER A 28 1.44 -14.41 0.36
C SER A 28 0.74 -13.16 -0.20
N GLY A 29 0.21 -12.33 0.70
CA GLY A 29 -0.41 -11.06 0.35
C GLY A 29 0.61 -10.05 -0.19
N PHE A 30 1.78 -9.95 0.42
CA PHE A 30 2.87 -9.07 -0.03
C PHE A 30 3.36 -9.44 -1.44
N VAL A 31 3.59 -10.74 -1.70
CA VAL A 31 3.98 -11.22 -3.04
C VAL A 31 2.87 -10.97 -4.07
N THR A 32 1.61 -11.17 -3.70
CA THR A 32 0.49 -10.87 -4.60
C THR A 32 0.44 -9.38 -4.94
N MET A 33 0.69 -8.51 -3.96
CA MET A 33 0.76 -7.07 -4.16
C MET A 33 1.92 -6.69 -5.08
N SER A 34 3.11 -7.24 -4.85
CA SER A 34 4.30 -6.93 -5.67
C SER A 34 4.16 -7.36 -7.13
N GLN A 35 3.43 -8.44 -7.39
CA GLN A 35 3.09 -8.85 -8.76
C GLN A 35 2.09 -7.92 -9.43
N ARG A 36 1.15 -7.33 -8.67
CA ARG A 36 0.12 -6.42 -9.21
C ARG A 36 0.65 -5.02 -9.48
N MET A 37 1.55 -4.51 -8.64
CA MET A 37 2.08 -3.14 -8.75
C MET A 37 3.62 -3.07 -8.71
N PRO A 38 4.34 -3.81 -9.59
CA PRO A 38 5.79 -3.91 -9.50
C PRO A 38 6.51 -2.59 -9.74
N GLN A 39 5.99 -1.75 -10.64
CA GLN A 39 6.60 -0.44 -10.94
C GLN A 39 6.54 0.48 -9.73
N GLU A 40 5.42 0.48 -9.02
CA GLU A 40 5.25 1.37 -7.87
C GLU A 40 6.07 0.92 -6.69
N MET A 41 6.10 -0.38 -6.41
CA MET A 41 6.96 -0.86 -5.34
C MET A 41 8.46 -0.67 -5.65
N LYS A 42 8.88 -0.68 -6.92
CA LYS A 42 10.25 -0.29 -7.32
C LYS A 42 10.48 1.21 -7.15
N ALA A 43 9.54 2.06 -7.57
CA ALA A 43 9.65 3.51 -7.44
C ALA A 43 9.80 3.94 -5.97
N HIS A 44 9.16 3.21 -5.04
CA HIS A 44 9.30 3.42 -3.60
C HIS A 44 10.48 2.67 -2.96
N GLY A 45 11.31 1.98 -3.76
CA GLY A 45 12.48 1.23 -3.29
C GLY A 45 12.15 -0.02 -2.48
N LEU A 46 10.92 -0.51 -2.49
CA LEU A 46 10.50 -1.72 -1.77
C LEU A 46 10.86 -3.00 -2.53
N LEU A 47 11.04 -2.89 -3.85
CA LEU A 47 11.55 -3.95 -4.70
C LEU A 47 12.84 -3.49 -5.37
N THR A 48 13.72 -4.46 -5.61
CA THR A 48 14.89 -4.31 -6.48
C THR A 48 14.47 -4.30 -7.95
N ASP A 49 15.40 -3.96 -8.84
CA ASP A 49 15.17 -3.96 -10.29
C ASP A 49 14.75 -5.34 -10.83
N ASP A 50 15.22 -6.43 -10.23
CA ASP A 50 14.82 -7.81 -10.57
C ASP A 50 13.49 -8.25 -9.93
N GLY A 51 12.86 -7.39 -9.11
CA GLY A 51 11.58 -7.64 -8.46
C GLY A 51 11.67 -8.44 -7.17
N SER A 52 12.88 -8.70 -6.65
CA SER A 52 13.09 -9.24 -5.31
C SER A 52 12.91 -8.15 -4.22
N TYR A 53 12.89 -8.55 -2.96
CA TYR A 53 12.81 -7.63 -1.81
C TYR A 53 13.69 -8.13 -0.67
N ILE A 54 14.12 -7.23 0.21
CA ILE A 54 14.91 -7.56 1.39
C ILE A 54 13.97 -7.68 2.58
N SER A 55 13.79 -8.89 3.12
CA SER A 55 12.93 -9.10 4.30
C SER A 55 13.68 -8.80 5.60
N LEU A 56 13.11 -7.94 6.44
CA LEU A 56 13.58 -7.69 7.80
C LEU A 56 12.82 -8.55 8.82
N PRO A 57 13.45 -8.92 9.96
CA PRO A 57 12.76 -9.55 11.07
C PRO A 57 11.84 -8.55 11.79
N GLY A 58 10.79 -9.03 12.47
CA GLY A 58 9.96 -8.19 13.36
C GLY A 58 8.45 -8.25 13.12
N GLY A 59 7.99 -8.85 12.02
CA GLY A 59 6.58 -8.84 11.62
C GLY A 59 5.62 -9.63 12.53
N GLY A 60 6.14 -10.38 13.51
CA GLY A 60 5.37 -11.29 14.35
C GLY A 60 5.00 -10.79 15.74
N GLY A 61 5.37 -9.57 16.14
CA GLY A 61 5.25 -9.11 17.54
C GLY A 61 3.84 -8.66 17.95
N GLU A 62 3.17 -7.88 17.11
CA GLU A 62 1.96 -7.14 17.48
C GLU A 62 0.64 -7.84 17.10
N ASN A 63 -0.47 -7.44 17.73
CA ASN A 63 -1.82 -7.88 17.35
C ASN A 63 -2.47 -6.85 16.41
N TYR A 64 -1.88 -6.69 15.22
CA TYR A 64 -2.32 -5.73 14.20
C TYR A 64 -3.82 -5.85 13.90
N GLY A 65 -4.35 -7.07 13.81
CA GLY A 65 -5.75 -7.28 13.46
C GLY A 65 -6.72 -6.69 14.48
N GLU A 66 -6.43 -6.80 15.78
CA GLU A 66 -7.28 -6.19 16.82
C GLU A 66 -7.20 -4.66 16.80
N ILE A 67 -6.01 -4.10 16.57
CA ILE A 67 -5.80 -2.66 16.47
C ILE A 67 -6.57 -2.11 15.27
N LEU A 68 -6.32 -2.68 14.09
CA LEU A 68 -6.95 -2.29 12.84
C LEU A 68 -8.47 -2.43 12.90
N PHE A 69 -8.98 -3.53 13.46
CA PHE A 69 -10.42 -3.75 13.59
C PHE A 69 -11.08 -2.68 14.47
N ARG A 70 -10.45 -2.29 15.58
CA ARG A 70 -11.04 -1.35 16.54
C ARG A 70 -10.80 0.11 16.23
N GLN A 71 -9.71 0.46 15.54
CA GLN A 71 -9.22 1.85 15.43
C GLN A 71 -9.18 2.38 13.99
N LEU A 72 -9.07 1.52 12.97
CA LEU A 72 -9.00 1.97 11.58
C LEU A 72 -10.37 2.42 11.06
N SER A 73 -10.41 3.66 10.58
CA SER A 73 -11.54 4.23 9.86
C SER A 73 -11.72 3.54 8.50
N PRO A 74 -12.96 3.10 8.16
CA PRO A 74 -13.26 2.55 6.84
C PRO A 74 -13.48 3.63 5.76
N GLU A 75 -13.21 4.92 6.05
CA GLU A 75 -13.52 6.04 5.14
C GLU A 75 -12.94 5.93 3.73
N PHE A 76 -11.75 5.35 3.62
CA PHE A 76 -11.11 5.11 2.33
C PHE A 76 -11.90 4.19 1.40
N LEU A 77 -12.84 3.40 1.93
CA LEU A 77 -13.79 2.61 1.13
C LEU A 77 -14.85 3.54 0.51
N PHE A 78 -15.43 4.46 1.28
CA PHE A 78 -16.64 5.21 0.86
C PHE A 78 -16.39 6.26 -0.23
N ASN A 79 -15.15 6.73 -0.40
CA ASN A 79 -14.82 7.73 -1.42
C ASN A 79 -14.99 7.19 -2.86
N ASP A 80 -15.03 5.86 -3.05
CA ASP A 80 -15.23 5.22 -4.35
C ASP A 80 -16.55 4.41 -4.36
N ARG A 81 -17.71 5.08 -4.46
CA ARG A 81 -19.08 4.54 -4.69
C ARG A 81 -19.48 3.23 -3.96
N GLY A 82 -20.56 3.28 -3.17
CA GLY A 82 -21.45 2.11 -3.00
C GLY A 82 -21.27 1.24 -1.76
N HIS A 83 -20.52 1.69 -0.75
CA HIS A 83 -20.47 0.96 0.53
C HIS A 83 -21.62 1.39 1.46
N VAL A 84 -22.31 0.38 2.01
CA VAL A 84 -23.59 0.57 2.74
C VAL A 84 -23.41 0.57 4.27
N TYR A 85 -22.27 0.10 4.77
CA TYR A 85 -22.02 -0.08 6.21
C TYR A 85 -21.17 1.07 6.75
N LEU A 86 -21.83 2.03 7.39
CA LEU A 86 -21.20 3.22 7.98
C LEU A 86 -20.74 2.94 9.42
N GLY A 87 -19.61 3.53 9.79
CA GLY A 87 -19.06 3.47 11.14
C GLY A 87 -17.73 4.21 11.19
N SER A 88 -17.39 4.78 12.33
CA SER A 88 -16.10 5.47 12.52
C SER A 88 -14.90 4.52 12.53
N THR A 89 -15.14 3.22 12.72
CA THR A 89 -14.15 2.14 12.67
C THR A 89 -14.75 0.87 12.08
N PHE A 90 -13.94 -0.08 11.63
CA PHE A 90 -14.42 -1.38 11.14
C PHE A 90 -15.26 -2.16 12.17
N ALA A 91 -14.93 -2.05 13.46
CA ALA A 91 -15.76 -2.64 14.51
C ALA A 91 -17.16 -2.01 14.57
N ALA A 92 -17.25 -0.70 14.32
CA ALA A 92 -18.49 0.07 14.35
C ALA A 92 -19.38 -0.12 13.10
N THR A 93 -18.86 -0.68 12.00
CA THR A 93 -19.68 -0.98 10.81
C THR A 93 -20.56 -2.22 10.99
N ARG A 94 -20.36 -3.00 12.06
CA ARG A 94 -21.09 -4.24 12.30
C ARG A 94 -22.57 -3.97 12.57
N THR A 95 -23.41 -4.71 11.88
CA THR A 95 -24.85 -4.84 12.17
C THR A 95 -25.12 -6.10 12.99
N PRO A 96 -26.34 -6.29 13.55
CA PRO A 96 -26.71 -7.54 14.23
C PRO A 96 -26.55 -8.80 13.36
N SER A 97 -26.65 -8.64 12.03
CA SER A 97 -26.47 -9.71 11.05
C SER A 97 -25.03 -9.84 10.54
N SER A 98 -24.09 -9.08 11.09
CA SER A 98 -22.68 -9.12 10.69
C SER A 98 -21.85 -10.00 11.63
N HIS A 99 -20.99 -10.83 11.05
CA HIS A 99 -20.04 -11.68 11.79
C HIS A 99 -18.61 -11.24 11.52
N ALA A 100 -17.81 -11.05 12.57
CA ALA A 100 -16.41 -10.68 12.45
C ALA A 100 -15.51 -11.77 13.04
N THR A 101 -14.41 -12.06 12.36
CA THR A 101 -13.33 -12.92 12.86
C THR A 101 -12.05 -12.13 12.83
N VAL A 102 -11.46 -11.88 14.00
CA VAL A 102 -10.21 -11.14 14.15
C VAL A 102 -9.07 -12.13 14.36
N ARG A 103 -8.00 -11.96 13.59
CA ARG A 103 -6.75 -12.72 13.65
C ARG A 103 -5.61 -11.78 14.02
N LYS A 104 -4.44 -12.33 14.34
CA LYS A 104 -3.27 -11.51 14.75
C LYS A 104 -2.89 -10.45 13.71
N THR A 105 -2.95 -10.79 12.42
CA THR A 105 -2.47 -9.97 11.31
C THR A 105 -3.59 -9.33 10.48
N GLY A 106 -4.85 -9.40 10.93
CA GLY A 106 -5.97 -8.89 10.14
C GLY A 106 -7.31 -9.38 10.65
N PHE A 107 -8.36 -9.14 9.87
CA PHE A 107 -9.71 -9.57 10.22
C PHE A 107 -10.57 -9.79 8.99
N THR A 108 -11.68 -10.50 9.19
CA THR A 108 -12.75 -10.63 8.18
C THR A 108 -14.06 -10.19 8.81
N ILE A 109 -14.85 -9.40 8.09
CA ILE A 109 -16.24 -9.08 8.42
C ILE A 109 -17.12 -9.60 7.29
N VAL A 110 -18.03 -10.52 7.63
CA VAL A 110 -19.10 -10.95 6.74
C VAL A 110 -20.33 -10.11 7.09
N HIS A 111 -20.66 -9.17 6.21
CA HIS A 111 -21.90 -8.42 6.26
C HIS A 111 -22.96 -9.11 5.38
N PRO A 112 -24.25 -8.73 5.50
CA PRO A 112 -25.30 -9.28 4.65
C PRO A 112 -25.10 -9.16 3.13
N THR A 113 -24.43 -8.11 2.64
CA THR A 113 -24.26 -7.88 1.19
C THR A 113 -22.83 -8.05 0.68
N GLN A 114 -21.85 -8.12 1.58
CA GLN A 114 -20.44 -8.17 1.21
C GLN A 114 -19.58 -8.80 2.30
N THR A 115 -18.44 -9.35 1.90
CA THR A 115 -17.36 -9.76 2.79
C THR A 115 -16.21 -8.76 2.66
N ILE A 116 -15.73 -8.27 3.79
CA ILE A 116 -14.52 -7.45 3.89
C ILE A 116 -13.44 -8.31 4.53
N ASN A 117 -12.29 -8.44 3.89
CA ASN A 117 -11.11 -9.10 4.45
C ASN A 117 -9.94 -8.12 4.45
N LEU A 118 -9.41 -7.81 5.63
CA LEU A 118 -8.28 -6.91 5.81
C LEU A 118 -7.08 -7.70 6.33
N ALA A 119 -5.94 -7.55 5.66
CA ALA A 119 -4.69 -8.23 5.99
C ALA A 119 -3.52 -7.25 6.03
N MET A 120 -2.76 -7.30 7.13
CA MET A 120 -1.47 -6.64 7.29
C MET A 120 -0.43 -7.38 6.44
N LEU A 121 0.15 -6.70 5.46
CA LEU A 121 1.11 -7.27 4.53
C LEU A 121 2.54 -7.10 5.02
N GLY A 122 2.86 -5.92 5.54
CA GLY A 122 4.21 -5.59 6.00
C GLY A 122 4.30 -4.22 6.63
N ILE A 123 5.48 -3.93 7.15
CA ILE A 123 5.87 -2.62 7.67
C ILE A 123 6.92 -2.05 6.71
N VAL A 124 6.66 -0.84 6.23
CA VAL A 124 7.46 -0.17 5.21
C VAL A 124 7.54 1.31 5.51
N ASP A 125 8.73 1.90 5.40
CA ASP A 125 8.83 3.34 5.13
C ASP A 125 8.37 3.54 3.68
N TRP A 126 7.21 4.15 3.40
CA TRP A 126 6.73 4.25 2.02
C TRP A 126 7.33 5.42 1.25
N ASN A 127 7.40 6.59 1.90
CA ASN A 127 7.76 7.88 1.30
C ASN A 127 9.24 8.28 1.54
N ASN A 128 10.04 7.40 2.15
CA ASN A 128 11.45 7.60 2.48
C ASN A 128 11.69 8.74 3.50
N ASP A 129 10.82 8.84 4.50
CA ASP A 129 10.90 9.83 5.57
C ASP A 129 11.41 9.26 6.92
N GLU A 130 11.94 8.03 6.89
CA GLU A 130 12.42 7.27 8.06
C GLU A 130 11.31 6.89 9.06
N LYS A 131 10.03 7.04 8.69
CA LYS A 131 8.90 6.55 9.47
C LYS A 131 8.29 5.35 8.78
N ASP A 132 8.04 4.33 9.58
CA ASP A 132 7.39 3.12 9.11
C ASP A 132 5.86 3.28 9.08
N GLU A 133 5.25 2.88 7.98
CA GLU A 133 3.82 2.65 7.82
C GLU A 133 3.47 1.16 7.81
N TRP A 134 2.26 0.87 8.25
CA TRP A 134 1.64 -0.42 8.03
C TRP A 134 1.04 -0.50 6.63
N LEU A 135 1.53 -1.45 5.84
CA LEU A 135 1.04 -1.75 4.51
C LEU A 135 -0.03 -2.83 4.57
N ILE A 136 -1.22 -2.51 4.08
CA ILE A 136 -2.42 -3.32 4.26
C ILE A 136 -3.13 -3.57 2.93
N ALA A 137 -3.66 -4.78 2.75
CA ALA A 137 -4.66 -5.08 1.73
C ALA A 137 -6.05 -5.19 2.37
N CYS A 138 -7.02 -4.46 1.85
CA CYS A 138 -8.43 -4.57 2.19
C CYS A 138 -9.22 -5.06 0.96
N ASP A 139 -9.60 -6.32 0.97
CA ASP A 139 -10.42 -6.97 -0.05
C ASP A 139 -11.90 -6.81 0.30
N VAL A 140 -12.66 -6.22 -0.62
CA VAL A 140 -14.12 -6.12 -0.54
C VAL A 140 -14.73 -6.94 -1.66
N ARG A 141 -15.55 -7.92 -1.27
CA ARG A 141 -16.26 -8.82 -2.17
C ARG A 141 -17.76 -8.77 -1.90
N PRO A 142 -18.55 -8.11 -2.75
CA PRO A 142 -19.99 -8.27 -2.79
C PRO A 142 -20.40 -9.75 -2.87
N HIS A 143 -21.48 -10.12 -2.21
CA HIS A 143 -22.05 -11.48 -2.32
C HIS A 143 -22.82 -11.67 -3.63
N LEU A 144 -23.23 -10.57 -4.25
CA LEU A 144 -23.92 -10.53 -5.54
C LEU A 144 -23.03 -9.81 -6.56
N GLY A 145 -23.00 -10.33 -7.78
CA GLY A 145 -22.16 -9.81 -8.86
C GLY A 145 -20.79 -10.50 -8.95
N SER A 146 -19.97 -10.02 -9.89
CA SER A 146 -18.62 -10.54 -10.17
C SER A 146 -17.52 -9.51 -9.90
N GLU A 147 -17.89 -8.41 -9.23
CA GLU A 147 -16.96 -7.36 -8.85
C GLU A 147 -16.17 -7.78 -7.61
N SER A 148 -14.88 -7.51 -7.61
CA SER A 148 -14.06 -7.54 -6.40
C SER A 148 -13.10 -6.36 -6.42
N ARG A 149 -12.83 -5.81 -5.23
CA ARG A 149 -11.95 -4.66 -5.11
C ARG A 149 -10.99 -4.86 -3.95
N THR A 150 -9.70 -4.76 -4.23
CA THR A 150 -8.64 -4.73 -3.21
C THR A 150 -8.09 -3.33 -3.12
N TYR A 151 -8.26 -2.69 -1.96
CA TYR A 151 -7.59 -1.44 -1.61
C TYR A 151 -6.25 -1.75 -0.96
N TYR A 152 -5.18 -1.21 -1.51
CA TYR A 152 -3.87 -1.19 -0.87
C TYR A 152 -3.70 0.15 -0.18
N VAL A 153 -3.50 0.11 1.13
CA VAL A 153 -3.47 1.31 1.98
C VAL A 153 -2.27 1.32 2.91
N LEU A 154 -1.85 2.53 3.26
CA LEU A 154 -0.83 2.82 4.27
C LEU A 154 -1.51 3.37 5.50
N VAL A 155 -1.14 2.84 6.65
CA VAL A 155 -1.65 3.28 7.95
C VAL A 155 -0.46 3.57 8.85
N PRO A 156 -0.28 4.83 9.31
CA PRO A 156 0.71 5.12 10.32
C PRO A 156 0.44 4.32 11.60
N PRO A 157 1.46 3.67 12.21
CA PRO A 157 1.30 2.95 13.47
C PRO A 157 0.83 3.90 14.58
N PRO A 158 -0.07 3.45 15.48
CA PRO A 158 -0.55 4.29 16.57
C PRO A 158 0.60 4.66 17.51
N LEU A 159 0.70 5.93 17.87
CA LEU A 159 1.67 6.40 18.89
C LEU A 159 1.15 6.16 20.30
N ARG A 160 -0.18 6.07 20.45
CA ARG A 160 -0.86 5.87 21.73
C ARG A 160 -1.94 4.82 21.59
N LYS A 161 -2.19 4.09 22.68
CA LYS A 161 -3.24 3.07 22.72
C LYS A 161 -4.62 3.70 22.49
N GLY A 162 -5.34 3.22 21.48
CA GLY A 162 -6.71 3.67 21.19
C GLY A 162 -6.79 4.91 20.30
N GLU A 163 -5.66 5.35 19.74
CA GLU A 163 -5.61 6.42 18.74
C GLU A 163 -6.42 6.05 17.49
N PRO A 164 -7.32 6.91 16.98
CA PRO A 164 -8.00 6.66 15.71
C PRO A 164 -6.98 6.58 14.58
N LEU A 165 -7.16 5.59 13.69
CA LEU A 165 -6.29 5.38 12.55
C LEU A 165 -7.00 5.76 11.25
N GLN A 166 -6.31 6.46 10.37
CA GLN A 166 -6.74 6.73 9.00
C GLN A 166 -5.79 6.06 8.02
N ALA A 167 -6.34 5.66 6.88
CA ALA A 167 -5.61 5.01 5.80
C ALA A 167 -5.42 5.97 4.63
N THR A 168 -4.22 5.97 4.07
CA THR A 168 -3.92 6.60 2.78
C THR A 168 -3.98 5.54 1.69
N VAL A 169 -4.82 5.73 0.67
CA VAL A 169 -4.93 4.78 -0.44
C VAL A 169 -3.73 4.93 -1.35
N VAL A 170 -3.01 3.84 -1.57
CA VAL A 170 -1.89 3.76 -2.53
C VAL A 170 -2.40 3.30 -3.89
N ALA A 171 -3.21 2.25 -3.89
CA ALA A 171 -3.73 1.70 -5.12
C ALA A 171 -5.04 0.95 -4.89
N VAL A 172 -5.85 0.89 -5.93
CA VAL A 172 -7.08 0.11 -5.98
C VAL A 172 -6.96 -0.88 -7.12
N TYR A 173 -7.03 -2.16 -6.79
CA TYR A 173 -7.08 -3.26 -7.77
C TYR A 173 -8.50 -3.78 -7.85
N GLU A 174 -9.16 -3.52 -8.96
CA GLU A 174 -10.57 -3.83 -9.18
C GLU A 174 -10.72 -4.85 -10.31
N CYS A 175 -11.52 -5.87 -10.10
CA CYS A 175 -11.83 -6.89 -11.09
C CYS A 175 -13.33 -6.97 -11.32
N TYR A 176 -13.73 -7.07 -12.59
CA TYR A 176 -15.08 -7.45 -13.01
C TYR A 176 -14.98 -8.76 -13.80
N GLY A 177 -15.30 -9.87 -13.13
CA GLY A 177 -15.04 -11.21 -13.68
C GLY A 177 -13.55 -11.46 -13.88
N LEU A 178 -13.10 -11.59 -15.13
CA LEU A 178 -11.69 -11.84 -15.49
C LEU A 178 -10.91 -10.57 -15.86
N ALA A 179 -11.59 -9.44 -16.03
CA ALA A 179 -10.95 -8.18 -16.41
C ALA A 179 -10.60 -7.40 -15.13
N CYS A 180 -9.32 -7.11 -14.94
CA CYS A 180 -8.84 -6.38 -13.77
C CYS A 180 -8.10 -5.10 -14.15
N LYS A 181 -8.25 -4.07 -13.32
CA LYS A 181 -7.62 -2.77 -13.47
C LYS A 181 -6.97 -2.36 -12.16
N LEU A 182 -5.70 -1.94 -12.24
CA LEU A 182 -5.01 -1.26 -11.15
C LEU A 182 -5.12 0.26 -11.36
N THR A 183 -5.52 0.98 -10.32
CA THR A 183 -5.49 2.45 -10.27
C THR A 183 -4.60 2.88 -9.12
N VAL A 184 -3.46 3.51 -9.41
CA VAL A 184 -2.53 4.04 -8.41
C VAL A 184 -2.96 5.46 -8.03
N ARG A 185 -2.73 5.86 -6.78
CA ARG A 185 -3.04 7.18 -6.21
C ARG A 185 -1.76 7.83 -5.70
N ASP A 186 -1.75 9.17 -5.67
CA ASP A 186 -0.67 9.91 -5.02
C ASP A 186 -0.69 9.63 -3.52
N SER A 187 0.40 9.05 -3.02
CA SER A 187 0.56 8.58 -1.64
C SER A 187 1.85 9.14 -1.01
N ARG A 188 2.34 10.28 -1.53
CA ARG A 188 3.53 10.97 -0.99
C ARG A 188 3.27 11.58 0.38
N ALA A 189 2.04 12.06 0.62
CA ALA A 189 1.60 12.55 1.91
C ALA A 189 0.78 11.47 2.63
N ILE A 190 1.20 11.10 3.83
CA ILE A 190 0.56 10.08 4.66
C ILE A 190 0.18 10.74 5.98
N PRO A 191 -0.98 11.43 6.04
CA PRO A 191 -1.36 12.19 7.21
C PRO A 191 -1.66 11.27 8.41
N ARG A 192 -1.30 11.74 9.60
CA ARG A 192 -1.75 11.16 10.88
C ARG A 192 -2.94 11.95 11.39
N VAL A 193 -3.85 11.28 12.09
CA VAL A 193 -5.02 11.93 12.68
C VAL A 193 -4.56 12.95 13.73
N GLY A 194 -4.87 14.23 13.49
CA GLY A 194 -4.50 15.33 14.39
C GLY A 194 -3.13 15.96 14.12
N GLU A 195 -2.36 15.49 13.14
CA GLU A 195 -1.26 16.26 12.55
C GLU A 195 -1.83 17.12 11.42
N GLY A 196 -1.89 18.44 11.65
CA GLY A 196 -2.02 19.55 10.69
C GLY A 196 -2.81 19.36 9.38
N GLU A 197 -3.82 20.20 9.20
CA GLU A 197 -4.56 20.50 7.97
C GLU A 197 -3.74 20.24 6.69
N LEU A 198 -4.23 19.33 5.83
CA LEU A 198 -3.67 19.08 4.51
C LEU A 198 -3.49 20.44 3.80
N PRO A 199 -2.34 20.70 3.14
CA PRO A 199 -2.24 21.89 2.31
C PRO A 199 -3.41 21.86 1.30
N PRO A 200 -4.09 23.00 1.08
CA PRO A 200 -5.21 23.05 0.17
C PRO A 200 -4.76 22.48 -1.18
N THR A 201 -5.51 21.52 -1.69
CA THR A 201 -5.35 21.06 -3.07
C THR A 201 -5.60 22.27 -3.96
N ASP A 202 -4.55 22.79 -4.60
CA ASP A 202 -4.71 23.81 -5.63
C ASP A 202 -5.50 23.18 -6.78
N VAL A 203 -6.81 23.40 -6.78
CA VAL A 203 -7.67 23.13 -7.91
C VAL A 203 -7.35 24.21 -8.94
N HIS A 204 -6.46 23.89 -9.88
CA HIS A 204 -6.34 24.68 -11.09
C HIS A 204 -7.55 24.40 -11.96
N ASP A 205 -8.51 25.34 -11.97
CA ASP A 205 -9.54 25.41 -13.00
C ASP A 205 -8.86 25.62 -14.36
N ALA A 206 -8.61 24.52 -15.07
CA ALA A 206 -8.13 24.57 -16.44
C ALA A 206 -9.29 25.04 -17.34
N LEU A 207 -9.32 26.34 -17.63
CA LEU A 207 -10.09 26.89 -18.73
C LEU A 207 -9.67 26.20 -20.05
N PRO A 208 -10.61 25.74 -20.89
CA PRO A 208 -10.28 25.01 -22.11
C PRO A 208 -9.59 25.92 -23.14
N GLY A 209 -8.39 25.52 -23.54
CA GLY A 209 -7.72 25.99 -24.75
C GLY A 209 -6.53 26.90 -24.47
N MET A 210 -5.34 26.31 -24.39
CA MET A 210 -4.18 26.68 -25.24
C MET A 210 -3.22 25.48 -25.28
N GLU A 211 -2.89 25.07 -26.51
CA GLU A 211 -1.94 24.01 -26.84
C GLU A 211 -0.55 24.26 -26.25
N GLY A 212 0.04 23.21 -25.67
CA GLY A 212 1.48 23.07 -25.50
C GLY A 212 1.92 21.84 -26.30
N VAL A 213 2.54 22.09 -27.44
CA VAL A 213 3.02 21.10 -28.41
C VAL A 213 4.07 20.16 -27.80
N THR A 214 3.89 18.87 -28.06
CA THR A 214 4.75 17.73 -27.67
C THR A 214 6.08 17.68 -28.44
N GLU A 215 7.15 17.21 -27.79
CA GLU A 215 8.35 16.68 -28.46
C GLU A 215 8.40 15.14 -28.31
N PRO A 216 8.85 14.36 -29.34
CA PRO A 216 8.56 12.92 -29.44
C PRO A 216 9.65 12.01 -28.82
N PRO A 217 9.31 10.75 -28.43
CA PRO A 217 10.24 9.80 -27.83
C PRO A 217 10.99 8.94 -28.86
N LYS A 218 12.13 8.35 -28.46
CA LYS A 218 12.86 7.30 -29.20
C LYS A 218 13.10 6.04 -28.33
N PRO A 219 13.34 4.86 -28.95
CA PRO A 219 12.74 3.59 -28.52
C PRO A 219 13.71 2.53 -27.95
N ASP A 220 13.09 1.44 -27.46
CA ASP A 220 13.54 0.03 -27.32
C ASP A 220 14.51 -0.33 -26.15
N SER A 221 14.50 -1.52 -25.54
CA SER A 221 13.74 -2.79 -25.67
C SER A 221 14.04 -3.69 -24.44
N THR A 222 13.11 -4.57 -24.07
CA THR A 222 13.24 -5.63 -23.01
C THR A 222 14.14 -6.82 -23.41
N PRO A 223 14.67 -7.64 -22.46
CA PRO A 223 14.02 -8.94 -22.18
C PRO A 223 14.10 -9.50 -20.73
N ARG A 224 13.25 -10.52 -20.51
CA ARG A 224 12.86 -11.32 -19.33
C ARG A 224 13.98 -12.04 -18.54
N SER A 225 13.79 -12.23 -17.22
CA SER A 225 14.03 -13.48 -16.44
C SER A 225 13.72 -13.20 -14.93
N GLY A 226 12.78 -13.87 -14.26
CA GLY A 226 13.02 -15.10 -13.46
C GLY A 226 13.21 -14.78 -11.96
N LEU A 227 12.13 -14.80 -11.16
CA LEU A 227 12.14 -14.44 -9.72
C LEU A 227 12.92 -15.45 -8.86
N GLN A 228 13.76 -14.97 -7.93
CA GLN A 228 14.40 -15.79 -6.90
C GLN A 228 14.55 -15.02 -5.57
N GLU A 229 14.15 -15.65 -4.47
CA GLU A 229 14.26 -15.12 -3.10
C GLU A 229 15.71 -15.26 -2.59
N ARG A 230 16.26 -14.22 -1.94
CA ARG A 230 17.57 -14.27 -1.27
C ARG A 230 17.40 -13.92 0.19
N SER A 231 17.67 -14.87 1.07
CA SER A 231 17.80 -14.66 2.51
C SER A 231 19.23 -14.23 2.85
N LEU A 232 19.38 -13.41 3.89
CA LEU A 232 20.65 -13.18 4.56
C LEU A 232 21.03 -14.39 5.43
#